data_AF-A0A533ZXQ5-F1
#
_entry.id   AF-A0A533ZXQ5-F1
#
_cell.length_a   1.000
_cell.length_b   1.000
_cell.length_c   1.000
_cell.angle_alpha   90.00
_cell.angle_beta   90.00
_cell.angle_gamma   90.00
#
_symmetry.space_group_name_H-M   'P 1'
#
loop_
_entity.id
_entity.type
_entity.pdbx_description
1 polymer ?
#
loop_
_entity_poly.entity_id
_entity_poly.type
_entity_poly.pdbx_seq_one_letter_code
_entity_poly.pdbx_strand_id
1 'polypeptide(L)'
;ERQRRCQVLEFLPDPVPLIARADRVIAMGGYNTICEVLSFEKHALIVPRVDPEPEQWIRAKRLAELGLIDLLHPTELTPRALTQWLARDLGPPPAARSRIDIGGLERIPCLLADLVGCSARAAPDVVRVSVAL
;
A
#
# COMPACT_ATOMS: atom_id res chain seq x y z
N GLU A 1 -1.22 9.60 33.86
CA GLU A 1 -2.29 8.74 33.28
C GLU A 1 -2.34 8.77 31.73
N ARG A 2 -1.21 8.76 31.01
CA ARG A 2 -1.17 9.18 29.60
C ARG A 2 -0.58 8.11 28.67
N GLN A 3 -1.21 6.93 28.54
CA GLN A 3 -0.68 5.87 27.64
C GLN A 3 -1.62 4.71 27.28
N ARG A 4 -2.96 4.83 27.38
CA ARG A 4 -3.85 3.70 27.04
C ARG A 4 -4.20 3.55 25.55
N ARG A 5 -3.73 4.46 24.67
CA ARG A 5 -4.13 4.52 23.24
C ARG A 5 -2.97 4.66 22.25
N CYS A 6 -1.73 4.41 22.68
CA CYS A 6 -0.56 4.44 21.79
C CYS A 6 0.36 3.30 22.18
N GLN A 7 0.75 2.50 21.19
CA GLN A 7 1.70 1.41 21.33
C GLN A 7 2.82 1.64 20.33
N VAL A 8 4.05 1.47 20.79
CA VAL A 8 5.24 1.54 19.94
C VAL A 8 5.83 0.12 19.90
N LEU A 9 5.97 -0.40 18.70
CA LEU A 9 6.59 -1.70 18.44
C LEU A 9 7.91 -1.43 17.72
N GLU A 10 9.03 -1.89 18.26
CA GLU A 10 10.33 -1.73 17.62
C GLU A 10 10.44 -2.56 16.33
N PHE A 11 9.87 -3.76 16.37
CA PHE A 11 9.84 -4.68 15.24
C PHE A 11 8.54 -5.46 15.21
N LEU A 12 8.01 -5.65 14.00
CA LEU A 12 6.85 -6.47 13.74
C LEU A 12 7.16 -7.38 12.55
N PRO A 13 7.32 -8.69 12.76
CA PRO A 13 7.68 -9.63 11.70
C PRO A 13 6.67 -9.65 10.54
N ASP A 14 5.39 -9.51 10.88
CA ASP A 14 4.30 -9.50 9.92
C ASP A 14 3.34 -8.31 10.19
N PRO A 15 3.47 -7.20 9.43
CA PRO A 15 2.58 -6.05 9.55
C PRO A 15 1.22 -6.24 8.87
N VAL A 16 1.05 -7.29 8.05
CA VAL A 16 -0.12 -7.48 7.19
C VAL A 16 -1.43 -7.54 8.00
N PRO A 17 -1.54 -8.33 9.09
CA PRO A 17 -2.78 -8.39 9.86
C PRO A 17 -3.14 -7.05 10.52
N LEU A 18 -2.14 -6.24 10.91
CA LEU A 18 -2.39 -4.92 11.48
C LEU A 18 -2.91 -3.95 10.42
N ILE A 19 -2.29 -3.92 9.25
CA ILE A 19 -2.72 -3.07 8.13
C ILE A 19 -4.14 -3.47 7.70
N ALA A 20 -4.41 -4.76 7.56
CA ALA A 20 -5.73 -5.29 7.17
C ALA A 20 -6.84 -4.88 8.16
N ARG A 21 -6.53 -4.69 9.44
CA ARG A 21 -7.48 -4.28 10.48
C ARG A 21 -7.51 -2.77 10.74
N ALA A 22 -6.54 -2.02 10.23
CA ALA A 22 -6.47 -0.58 10.42
C ALA A 22 -7.60 0.13 9.67
N ASP A 23 -8.21 1.14 10.30
CA ASP A 23 -9.13 2.06 9.63
C ASP A 23 -8.37 3.03 8.71
N ARG A 24 -7.15 3.40 9.13
CA ARG A 24 -6.28 4.40 8.49
C ARG A 24 -4.82 4.01 8.64
N VAL A 25 -4.04 4.25 7.59
CA VAL A 25 -2.59 3.98 7.57
C VAL A 25 -1.85 5.28 7.27
N ILE A 26 -0.80 5.58 8.04
CA ILE A 26 0.13 6.67 7.73
C ILE A 26 1.50 6.01 7.56
N ALA A 27 2.13 6.20 6.41
CA ALA A 27 3.38 5.52 6.09
C ALA A 27 4.27 6.34 5.16
N MET A 28 5.55 5.96 5.09
CA MET A 28 6.47 6.50 4.09
C MET A 28 6.09 6.04 2.66
N GLY A 29 5.45 4.88 2.50
CA GLY A 29 5.03 4.40 1.18
C GLY A 29 6.15 3.74 0.36
N GLY A 30 6.96 2.91 1.02
CA GLY A 30 7.80 1.93 0.33
C GLY A 30 6.95 0.96 -0.51
N TYR A 31 7.59 0.22 -1.43
CA TYR A 31 6.88 -0.64 -2.41
C TYR A 31 5.89 -1.62 -1.75
N ASN A 32 6.35 -2.41 -0.77
CA ASN A 32 5.50 -3.41 -0.09
C ASN A 32 4.34 -2.76 0.66
N THR A 33 4.58 -1.68 1.40
CA THR A 33 3.53 -0.98 2.15
C THR A 33 2.47 -0.40 1.22
N ILE A 34 2.87 0.09 0.05
CA ILE A 34 1.91 0.51 -0.98
C ILE A 34 1.09 -0.68 -1.48
N CYS A 35 1.73 -1.81 -1.78
CA CYS A 35 1.01 -3.02 -2.19
C CYS A 35 0.01 -3.47 -1.12
N GLU A 36 0.38 -3.46 0.15
CA GLU A 36 -0.49 -3.81 1.28
C GLU A 36 -1.69 -2.86 1.36
N VAL A 37 -1.45 -1.54 1.40
CA VAL A 37 -2.50 -0.50 1.44
C VAL A 37 -3.47 -0.64 0.28
N LEU A 38 -2.98 -0.84 -0.94
CA LEU A 38 -3.82 -1.00 -2.14
C LEU A 38 -4.58 -2.33 -2.11
N SER A 39 -3.92 -3.41 -1.68
CA SER A 39 -4.54 -4.73 -1.63
C SER A 39 -5.69 -4.79 -0.63
N PHE A 40 -5.57 -4.09 0.51
CA PHE A 40 -6.63 -4.00 1.52
C PHE A 40 -7.50 -2.74 1.39
N GLU A 41 -7.33 -1.98 0.32
CA GLU A 41 -8.12 -0.76 0.01
C GLU A 41 -8.18 0.20 1.19
N LYS A 42 -7.03 0.46 1.83
CA LYS A 42 -6.97 1.30 3.03
C LYS A 42 -6.92 2.77 2.70
N HIS A 43 -7.60 3.56 3.52
CA HIS A 43 -7.35 5.00 3.58
C HIS A 43 -5.93 5.24 4.07
N ALA A 44 -5.06 5.72 3.19
CA ALA A 44 -3.66 5.92 3.51
C ALA A 44 -3.18 7.34 3.22
N LEU A 45 -2.45 7.90 4.19
CA LEU A 45 -1.61 9.09 4.00
C LEU A 45 -0.17 8.65 3.77
N ILE A 46 0.35 8.98 2.60
CA ILE A 46 1.74 8.68 2.26
C ILE A 46 2.58 9.94 2.41
N VAL A 47 3.67 9.82 3.17
CA VAL A 47 4.68 10.85 3.37
C VAL A 47 6.02 10.32 2.83
N PRO A 48 6.23 10.37 1.51
CA PRO A 48 7.34 9.66 0.87
C PRO A 48 8.68 10.30 1.17
N ARG A 49 9.74 9.49 1.23
CA ARG A 49 11.10 10.03 1.14
C ARG A 49 11.31 10.61 -0.26
N VAL A 50 11.77 11.87 -0.33
CA VAL A 50 11.96 12.60 -1.61
C VAL A 50 13.42 12.70 -2.06
N ASP A 51 14.36 12.40 -1.17
CA ASP A 51 15.82 12.46 -1.42
C ASP A 51 16.53 11.33 -0.64
N PRO A 52 17.51 10.61 -1.24
CA PRO A 52 18.07 10.78 -2.59
C PRO A 52 17.28 10.08 -3.70
N GLU A 53 16.41 9.10 -3.38
CA GLU A 53 15.69 8.33 -4.39
C GLU A 53 14.32 8.94 -4.75
N PRO A 54 14.03 9.25 -6.03
CA PRO A 54 12.77 9.87 -6.43
C PRO A 54 11.59 8.90 -6.53
N GLU A 55 11.83 7.59 -6.47
CA GLU A 55 10.83 6.57 -6.80
C GLU A 55 9.61 6.59 -5.87
N GLN A 56 9.82 6.80 -4.57
CA GLN A 56 8.70 6.87 -3.61
C GLN A 56 7.81 8.06 -3.91
N TRP A 57 8.41 9.21 -4.20
CA TRP A 57 7.69 10.42 -4.62
C TRP A 57 6.90 10.18 -5.90
N ILE A 58 7.53 9.66 -6.95
CA ILE A 58 6.90 9.39 -8.25
C ILE A 58 5.69 8.47 -8.07
N ARG A 59 5.86 7.37 -7.33
CA ARG A 59 4.80 6.38 -7.06
C ARG A 59 3.65 7.01 -6.28
N ALA A 60 3.95 7.67 -5.17
CA ALA A 60 2.93 8.25 -4.30
C ALA A 60 2.17 9.37 -5.04
N LYS A 61 2.86 10.22 -5.78
CA LYS A 61 2.23 11.24 -6.63
C LYS A 61 1.28 10.61 -7.63
N ARG A 62 1.70 9.56 -8.35
CA ARG A 62 0.84 8.91 -9.34
C ARG A 62 -0.39 8.25 -8.72
N LEU A 63 -0.24 7.60 -7.57
CA LEU A 63 -1.36 6.97 -6.86
C LEU A 63 -2.33 8.01 -6.28
N ALA A 64 -1.82 9.16 -5.83
CA ALA A 64 -2.64 10.28 -5.36
C ALA A 64 -3.41 10.95 -6.51
N GLU A 65 -2.81 11.11 -7.69
CA GLU A 65 -3.49 11.60 -8.90
C GLU A 65 -4.64 10.67 -9.32
N LEU A 66 -4.48 9.36 -9.11
CA LEU A 66 -5.57 8.42 -9.30
C LEU A 66 -6.61 8.59 -8.17
N GLY A 67 -6.24 9.02 -6.97
CA GLY A 67 -7.12 9.06 -5.79
C GLY A 67 -7.18 7.71 -5.07
N LEU A 68 -6.08 6.94 -5.10
CA LEU A 68 -5.93 5.71 -4.33
C LEU A 68 -5.36 5.93 -2.94
N ILE A 69 -4.68 7.06 -2.75
CA ILE A 69 -4.05 7.46 -1.49
C ILE A 69 -4.15 8.98 -1.35
N ASP A 70 -3.98 9.48 -0.13
CA ASP A 70 -3.63 10.87 0.13
C ASP A 70 -2.10 11.03 0.19
N LEU A 71 -1.59 12.16 -0.29
CA LEU A 71 -0.16 12.47 -0.30
C LEU A 71 0.11 13.73 0.52
N LEU A 72 1.14 13.69 1.36
CA LEU A 72 1.68 14.84 2.07
C LEU A 72 3.19 14.94 1.78
N HIS A 73 3.65 16.10 1.34
CA HIS A 73 5.07 16.30 1.09
C HIS A 73 5.84 16.35 2.43
N PRO A 74 7.05 15.79 2.56
CA PRO A 74 7.80 15.78 3.83
C PRO A 74 8.04 17.16 4.45
N THR A 75 8.20 18.21 3.64
CA THR A 75 8.39 19.58 4.14
C THR A 75 7.13 20.18 4.76
N GLU A 76 5.97 19.56 4.51
CA GLU A 76 4.67 19.96 5.05
C GLU A 76 4.26 19.09 6.25
N LEU A 77 5.08 18.08 6.60
CA LEU A 77 4.83 17.17 7.69
C LEU A 77 4.86 17.93 9.03
N THR A 78 3.67 18.13 9.59
CA THR A 78 3.49 18.77 10.89
C THR A 78 2.47 17.97 11.70
N PRO A 79 2.53 18.02 13.06
CA PRO A 79 1.49 17.42 13.90
C PRO A 79 0.08 17.90 13.55
N ARG A 80 -0.05 19.17 13.15
CA ARG A 80 -1.31 19.75 12.70
C ARG A 80 -1.81 19.10 11.41
N ALA A 81 -0.96 18.93 10.40
CA ALA A 81 -1.34 18.28 9.14
C ALA A 81 -1.83 16.84 9.38
N LEU A 82 -1.11 16.06 10.20
CA LEU A 82 -1.52 14.71 10.56
C LEU A 82 -2.86 14.69 11.32
N THR A 83 -3.02 15.59 12.30
CA THR A 83 -4.27 15.69 13.09
C THR A 83 -5.45 16.06 12.20
N GLN A 84 -5.26 17.01 11.28
CA GLN A 84 -6.30 17.40 10.33
C GLN A 84 -6.68 16.22 9.44
N TRP A 85 -5.70 15.50 8.88
CA TRP A 85 -5.96 14.32 8.06
C TRP A 85 -6.73 13.23 8.83
N LEU A 86 -6.31 12.92 10.07
CA LEU A 86 -6.95 11.94 10.94
C LEU A 86 -8.39 12.32 11.33
N ALA A 87 -8.72 13.61 11.35
CA ALA A 87 -10.06 14.09 11.70
C ALA A 87 -11.03 14.13 10.51
N ARG A 88 -10.54 14.03 9.26
CA ARG A 88 -11.40 14.08 8.06
C ARG A 88 -12.34 12.88 8.00
N ASP A 89 -13.54 13.09 7.49
CA ASP A 89 -14.33 12.01 6.90
C ASP A 89 -13.74 11.71 5.52
N LEU A 90 -13.25 10.48 5.32
CA LEU A 90 -12.59 10.06 4.08
C LEU A 90 -13.57 9.34 3.13
N GLY A 91 -14.83 9.16 3.54
CA GLY A 91 -15.83 8.47 2.75
C GLY A 91 -15.54 6.97 2.59
N PRO A 92 -15.97 6.35 1.47
CA PRO A 92 -15.75 4.94 1.24
C PRO A 92 -14.28 4.62 0.93
N PRO A 93 -13.82 3.38 1.20
CA PRO A 93 -12.50 2.91 0.82
C PRO A 93 -12.16 3.14 -0.67
N PRO A 94 -10.91 3.44 -1.01
CA PRO A 94 -10.49 3.57 -2.40
C PRO A 94 -10.63 2.26 -3.17
N ALA A 95 -11.30 2.28 -4.33
CA ALA A 95 -11.46 1.11 -5.20
C ALA A 95 -10.18 0.80 -5.98
N ALA A 96 -9.11 0.39 -5.27
CA ALA A 96 -7.81 0.12 -5.86
C ALA A 96 -7.85 -1.07 -6.82
N ARG A 97 -8.55 -2.14 -6.44
CA ARG A 97 -8.60 -3.39 -7.20
C ARG A 97 -9.33 -3.26 -8.54
N SER A 98 -10.21 -2.27 -8.68
CA SER A 98 -10.89 -1.99 -9.96
C SER A 98 -10.08 -1.11 -10.91
N ARG A 99 -8.94 -0.57 -10.46
CA ARG A 99 -8.13 0.39 -11.24
C ARG A 99 -6.71 -0.06 -11.49
N ILE A 100 -6.16 -0.89 -10.62
CA ILE A 100 -4.82 -1.45 -10.77
C ILE A 100 -4.94 -2.97 -10.73
N ASP A 101 -4.42 -3.62 -11.77
CA ASP A 101 -4.23 -5.05 -11.76
C ASP A 101 -3.06 -5.39 -10.82
N ILE A 102 -3.39 -6.01 -9.68
CA ILE A 102 -2.44 -6.48 -8.67
C ILE A 102 -2.18 -7.99 -8.78
N GLY A 103 -2.78 -8.68 -9.76
CA GLY A 103 -2.61 -10.11 -10.04
C GLY A 103 -1.35 -10.44 -10.85
N GLY A 104 -0.28 -9.68 -10.61
CA GLY A 104 0.96 -9.78 -11.40
C GLY A 104 1.58 -11.17 -11.34
N LEU A 105 1.47 -11.86 -10.19
CA LEU A 105 2.02 -13.20 -10.02
C LEU A 105 1.28 -14.24 -10.86
N GLU A 106 -0.05 -14.12 -11.02
CA GLU A 106 -0.80 -14.97 -11.94
C GLU A 106 -0.53 -14.61 -13.42
N ARG A 107 -0.24 -13.33 -13.71
CA ARG A 107 -0.09 -12.82 -15.07
C ARG A 107 1.30 -13.07 -15.68
N ILE A 108 2.37 -12.96 -14.89
CA ILE A 108 3.76 -13.07 -15.35
C ILE A 108 4.05 -14.39 -16.10
N PRO A 109 3.62 -15.58 -15.63
CA PRO A 109 3.87 -16.83 -16.33
C PRO A 109 3.29 -16.86 -17.75
N CYS A 110 2.09 -16.30 -17.95
CA CYS A 110 1.46 -16.19 -19.26
C CYS A 110 2.26 -15.26 -20.18
N LEU A 111 2.63 -14.07 -19.70
CA LEU A 111 3.43 -13.11 -20.47
C LEU A 111 4.80 -13.70 -20.87
N LEU A 112 5.42 -14.46 -19.97
CA LEU A 112 6.69 -15.12 -20.24
C LEU A 112 6.55 -16.21 -21.32
N ALA A 113 5.49 -17.02 -21.23
CA ALA A 113 5.24 -18.07 -22.21
C ALA A 113 5.00 -17.50 -23.62
N ASP A 114 4.21 -16.41 -23.71
CA ASP A 114 3.97 -15.67 -24.94
C ASP A 114 5.28 -15.15 -25.55
N LEU A 115 6.18 -14.59 -24.72
CA LEU A 115 7.46 -14.05 -25.18
C LEU A 115 8.42 -15.14 -25.69
N VAL A 116 8.39 -16.32 -25.08
CA VAL A 116 9.29 -17.44 -25.41
C VAL A 116 8.70 -18.34 -26.52
N GLY A 117 7.44 -18.12 -26.94
CA GLY A 117 6.77 -18.94 -27.96
C GLY A 117 6.37 -20.33 -27.46
N CYS A 118 6.33 -20.53 -26.14
CA CYS A 118 5.84 -21.75 -25.52
C CYS A 118 4.36 -21.55 -25.16
N SER A 119 3.51 -22.55 -25.43
CA SER A 119 2.16 -22.53 -24.85
C SER A 119 2.29 -22.66 -23.33
N ALA A 120 1.88 -21.62 -22.58
CA ALA A 120 1.82 -21.69 -21.13
C ALA A 120 0.93 -22.88 -20.74
N ARG A 121 1.52 -23.93 -20.16
CA ARG A 121 0.71 -24.80 -19.30
C ARG A 121 0.22 -23.93 -18.15
N ALA A 122 -1.07 -24.05 -17.82
CA ALA A 122 -1.65 -23.42 -16.64
C ALA A 122 -0.66 -23.57 -15.49
N ALA A 123 -0.34 -22.44 -14.83
CA ALA A 123 0.65 -22.42 -13.78
C ALA A 123 0.36 -23.59 -12.81
N PRO A 124 1.38 -24.35 -12.37
CA PRO A 124 1.18 -25.26 -11.25
C PRO A 124 0.55 -24.43 -10.13
N ASP A 125 -0.42 -25.00 -9.40
CA ASP A 125 -1.16 -24.34 -8.32
C ASP A 125 -0.22 -23.34 -7.64
N VAL A 126 -0.41 -22.04 -7.95
CA VAL A 126 0.36 -20.98 -7.30
C VAL A 126 0.16 -21.30 -5.84
N VAL A 127 1.24 -21.63 -5.13
CA VAL A 127 1.16 -21.85 -3.69
C VAL A 127 0.54 -20.57 -3.17
N ARG A 128 -0.76 -20.61 -2.89
CA ARG A 128 -1.44 -19.53 -2.22
C ARG A 128 -0.76 -19.48 -0.89
N VAL A 129 0.21 -18.58 -0.77
CA VAL A 129 0.70 -18.15 0.53
C VAL A 129 -0.50 -17.48 1.16
N SER A 130 -1.28 -18.33 1.84
CA SER A 130 -2.36 -17.92 2.67
C SER A 130 -1.66 -17.26 3.84
N VAL A 131 -1.48 -15.95 3.78
CA VAL A 131 -1.26 -15.19 5.00
C VAL A 131 -2.54 -15.40 5.78
N ALA A 132 -2.50 -16.35 6.72
CA ALA A 132 -3.62 -16.63 7.60
C ALA A 132 -3.96 -15.33 8.32
N LEU A 133 -5.19 -14.86 8.09
CA LEU A 133 -5.78 -13.66 8.71
C LEU A 133 -5.86 -13.79 10.24
#